data_AF-A0A1Y3N163-F1
#
_entry.id   AF-A0A1Y3N163-F1
#
_cell.length_a   1.000
_cell.length_b   1.000
_cell.length_c   1.000
_cell.angle_alpha   90.00
_cell.angle_beta   90.00
_cell.angle_gamma   90.00
#
_symmetry.space_group_name_H-M   'P 1'
#
loop_
_entity.id
_entity.type
_entity.pdbx_description
1 polymer ?
#
loop_
_entity_poly.entity_id
_entity_poly.type
_entity_poly.pdbx_seq_one_letter_code
_entity_poly.pdbx_strand_id
1 'polypeptide(L)'
;MSIDSFSFYIVIISIILIFAIVFLTFISLRKQESLTWSWFIIFIPLYIIDVLLFVFIYKVNKIISGYGNKDPNSGFYEDNKEQRFNSMKKFIISFILNKSFFLYVIFIAQQILIVIYLCDNTLLKPYQLAIPYIVYEVVLLGVGIYKTYIYFKNRKESAAPVEERNEPHHFIIRTFIIQIYRIIQMTLIFLNIGLNFASWAVIFIPSYLLAIIIFIRLFCTEPNLAKTYLLFVIPFLFIYYPTLIFLVIYLCKYSYAFIITCIPVFVIMAICICCFSCCLCSFNQSSFVGNQISVNLSNTSNSYIPEEKQIESFNTNSVNEVEINIQ
;
A
#
# COMPACT_ATOMS: atom_id res chain seq x y z
N MET A 1 -13.85 -4.01 -12.59
CA MET A 1 -12.85 -2.99 -12.98
C MET A 1 -12.90 -2.89 -14.49
N SER A 2 -13.13 -1.71 -15.09
CA SER A 2 -13.17 -1.61 -16.56
C SER A 2 -11.80 -1.94 -17.15
N ILE A 3 -11.77 -2.55 -18.34
CA ILE A 3 -10.54 -2.86 -19.08
C ILE A 3 -9.66 -1.61 -19.23
N ASP A 4 -10.28 -0.44 -19.42
CA ASP A 4 -9.59 0.87 -19.53
C ASP A 4 -8.84 1.25 -18.25
N SER A 5 -9.40 0.91 -17.08
CA SER A 5 -8.73 1.18 -15.80
C SER A 5 -7.47 0.33 -15.66
N PHE A 6 -7.52 -0.94 -16.08
CA PHE A 6 -6.37 -1.84 -15.99
C PHE A 6 -5.23 -1.43 -16.92
N SER A 7 -5.54 -1.09 -18.17
CA SER A 7 -4.55 -0.59 -19.14
C SER A 7 -3.82 0.65 -18.62
N PHE A 8 -4.56 1.60 -18.02
CA PHE A 8 -3.98 2.79 -17.40
C PHE A 8 -2.95 2.47 -16.32
N TYR A 9 -3.20 1.46 -15.48
CA TYR A 9 -2.25 1.07 -14.42
C TYR A 9 -0.98 0.44 -14.98
N ILE A 10 -1.09 -0.39 -16.02
CA ILE A 10 0.09 -0.95 -16.71
C ILE A 10 0.96 0.19 -17.24
N VAL A 11 0.36 1.15 -17.96
CA VAL A 11 1.10 2.28 -18.54
C VAL A 11 1.84 3.07 -17.46
N ILE A 12 1.18 3.37 -16.34
CA ILE A 12 1.85 4.06 -15.22
C ILE A 12 3.02 3.24 -14.67
N ILE A 13 2.84 1.95 -14.44
CA ILE A 13 3.89 1.08 -13.90
C ILE A 13 5.08 1.00 -14.87
N SER A 14 4.83 0.87 -16.16
CA SER A 14 5.87 0.87 -17.19
C SER A 14 6.65 2.19 -17.20
N ILE A 15 5.95 3.34 -17.11
CA ILE A 15 6.61 4.65 -17.04
C ILE A 15 7.48 4.76 -15.78
N ILE A 16 6.97 4.33 -14.62
CA ILE A 16 7.73 4.31 -13.35
C ILE A 16 9.00 3.47 -13.50
N LEU A 17 8.91 2.29 -14.12
CA LEU A 17 10.06 1.41 -14.34
C LEU A 17 11.11 2.05 -15.25
N ILE A 18 10.69 2.72 -16.32
CA ILE A 18 11.60 3.44 -17.22
C ILE A 18 12.34 4.54 -16.45
N PHE A 19 11.63 5.38 -15.69
CA PHE A 19 12.28 6.42 -14.90
C PHE A 19 13.19 5.85 -13.81
N ALA A 20 12.85 4.70 -13.22
CA ALA A 20 13.70 4.04 -12.22
C ALA A 20 15.03 3.57 -12.85
N ILE A 21 14.98 3.03 -14.07
CA ILE A 21 16.19 2.65 -14.82
C ILE A 21 17.03 3.89 -15.12
N VAL A 22 16.42 4.95 -15.63
CA VAL A 22 17.13 6.23 -15.92
C VAL A 22 17.80 6.78 -14.66
N PHE A 23 17.09 6.78 -13.52
CA PHE A 23 17.65 7.20 -12.23
C PHE A 23 18.88 6.39 -11.83
N LEU A 24 18.79 5.05 -11.91
CA LEU A 24 19.92 4.15 -11.62
C LEU A 24 21.12 4.42 -12.54
N THR A 25 20.86 4.66 -13.83
CA THR A 25 21.90 5.01 -14.80
C THR A 25 22.59 6.32 -14.41
N PHE A 26 21.84 7.37 -14.06
CA PHE A 26 22.44 8.65 -13.64
C PHE A 26 23.24 8.53 -12.35
N ILE A 27 22.76 7.79 -11.35
CA ILE A 27 23.54 7.49 -10.14
C ILE A 27 24.85 6.79 -10.50
N SER A 28 24.81 5.81 -11.41
CA SER A 28 26.00 5.07 -11.84
C SER A 28 27.02 5.99 -12.49
N LEU A 29 26.58 6.77 -13.48
CA LEU A 29 27.44 7.70 -14.22
C LEU A 29 28.04 8.76 -13.29
N ARG A 30 27.24 9.28 -12.35
CA ARG A 30 27.73 10.22 -11.35
C ARG A 30 28.80 9.59 -10.47
N LYS A 31 28.58 8.36 -10.01
CA LYS A 31 29.54 7.63 -9.16
C LYS A 31 30.85 7.30 -9.90
N GLN A 32 30.79 7.15 -11.22
CA GLN A 32 31.97 7.01 -12.07
C GLN A 32 32.69 8.33 -12.38
N GLU A 33 32.21 9.45 -11.83
CA GLU A 33 32.71 10.79 -12.12
C GLU A 33 32.59 11.19 -13.61
N SER A 34 31.88 10.40 -14.43
CA SER A 34 31.65 10.70 -15.86
C SER A 34 30.60 11.81 -16.04
N LEU A 35 29.75 12.01 -15.04
CA LEU A 35 28.69 13.01 -15.04
C LEU A 35 28.89 14.03 -13.91
N THR A 36 29.18 15.29 -14.27
CA THR A 36 29.48 16.38 -13.32
C THR A 36 28.25 17.11 -12.77
N TRP A 37 27.03 16.70 -13.14
CA TRP A 37 25.80 17.40 -12.75
C TRP A 37 25.53 17.40 -11.24
N SER A 38 24.75 18.40 -10.79
CA SER A 38 24.26 18.48 -9.41
C SER A 38 23.40 17.27 -9.06
N TRP A 39 23.49 16.80 -7.81
CA TRP A 39 22.64 15.73 -7.27
C TRP A 39 21.15 16.03 -7.41
N PHE A 40 20.75 17.31 -7.35
CA PHE A 40 19.37 17.71 -7.60
C PHE A 40 18.88 17.32 -9.01
N ILE A 41 19.73 17.46 -10.02
CA ILE A 41 19.38 17.11 -11.42
C ILE A 41 19.28 15.59 -11.57
N ILE A 42 20.19 14.85 -10.94
CA ILE A 42 20.22 13.38 -10.97
C ILE A 42 18.95 12.78 -10.37
N PHE A 43 18.34 13.44 -9.38
CA PHE A 43 17.12 12.99 -8.72
C PHE A 43 15.82 13.34 -9.46
N ILE A 44 15.86 14.11 -10.57
CA ILE A 44 14.66 14.47 -11.34
C ILE A 44 13.82 13.25 -11.74
N PRO A 45 14.39 12.15 -12.28
CA PRO A 45 13.61 10.95 -12.59
C PRO A 45 12.87 10.38 -11.37
N LEU A 46 13.47 10.44 -10.18
CA LEU A 46 12.85 9.96 -8.95
C LEU A 46 11.69 10.85 -8.50
N TYR A 47 11.82 12.18 -8.62
CA TYR A 47 10.71 13.10 -8.34
C TYR A 47 9.51 12.86 -9.26
N ILE A 48 9.77 12.52 -10.54
CA ILE A 48 8.69 12.17 -11.48
C ILE A 48 7.99 10.88 -11.04
N ILE A 49 8.75 9.87 -10.60
CA ILE A 49 8.19 8.61 -10.05
C ILE A 49 7.28 8.90 -8.86
N ASP A 50 7.71 9.76 -7.93
CA ASP A 50 6.91 10.09 -6.75
C ASP A 50 5.59 10.78 -7.12
N VAL A 51 5.61 11.71 -8.08
CA VAL A 51 4.40 12.37 -8.57
C VAL A 51 3.46 11.35 -9.22
N LEU A 52 3.99 10.44 -10.04
CA LEU A 52 3.19 9.37 -10.67
C LEU A 52 2.60 8.41 -9.63
N LEU A 53 3.38 8.00 -8.63
CA LEU A 53 2.90 7.18 -7.52
C LEU A 53 1.84 7.90 -6.71
N PHE A 54 2.01 9.19 -6.44
CA PHE A 54 1.01 9.98 -5.74
C PHE A 54 -0.31 10.05 -6.52
N VAL A 55 -0.27 10.33 -7.83
CA VAL A 55 -1.45 10.33 -8.71
C VAL A 55 -2.11 8.96 -8.75
N PHE A 56 -1.32 7.88 -8.84
CA PHE A 56 -1.80 6.51 -8.82
C PHE A 56 -2.55 6.20 -7.53
N ILE A 57 -1.92 6.44 -6.38
CA ILE A 57 -2.51 6.15 -5.06
C ILE A 57 -3.76 7.02 -4.85
N TYR A 58 -3.72 8.29 -5.24
CA TYR A 58 -4.88 9.18 -5.16
C TYR A 58 -6.07 8.63 -5.96
N LYS A 59 -5.85 8.19 -7.20
CA LYS A 59 -6.91 7.61 -8.05
C LYS A 59 -7.45 6.30 -7.47
N VAL A 60 -6.59 5.41 -6.99
CA VAL A 60 -6.99 4.16 -6.34
C VAL A 60 -7.81 4.43 -5.09
N ASN A 61 -7.38 5.35 -4.22
CA ASN A 61 -8.13 5.73 -3.03
C ASN A 61 -9.50 6.32 -3.36
N LYS A 62 -9.58 7.16 -4.41
CA LYS A 62 -10.86 7.73 -4.88
C LYS A 62 -11.83 6.66 -5.38
N ILE A 63 -11.31 5.65 -6.07
CA ILE A 63 -12.13 4.52 -6.54
C ILE A 63 -12.66 3.75 -5.33
N ILE A 64 -11.79 3.39 -4.38
CA ILE A 64 -12.17 2.63 -3.17
C ILE A 64 -13.21 3.40 -2.34
N SER A 65 -13.04 4.71 -2.14
CA SER A 65 -13.99 5.51 -1.36
C SER A 65 -15.31 5.78 -2.09
N GLY A 66 -15.28 5.86 -3.43
CA GLY A 66 -16.46 6.10 -4.26
C GLY A 66 -17.40 4.91 -4.41
N TYR A 67 -16.95 3.69 -4.08
CA TYR A 67 -17.78 2.48 -4.16
C TYR A 67 -18.88 2.41 -3.09
N GLY A 68 -18.77 3.17 -2.00
CA GLY A 68 -19.67 3.04 -0.84
C GLY A 68 -20.74 4.12 -0.66
N ASN A 69 -20.74 5.21 -1.44
CA ASN A 69 -21.50 6.42 -1.06
C ASN A 69 -22.13 7.17 -2.24
N LYS A 70 -22.69 6.44 -3.22
CA LYS A 70 -23.66 7.06 -4.14
C LYS A 70 -25.03 7.01 -3.48
N ASP A 71 -25.26 7.94 -2.56
CA ASP A 71 -26.58 8.15 -1.98
C ASP A 71 -27.40 8.97 -3.01
N PRO A 72 -28.37 8.36 -3.71
CA PRO A 72 -29.10 9.02 -4.81
C PRO A 72 -30.01 10.15 -4.31
N ASN A 73 -30.17 10.29 -2.99
CA ASN A 73 -31.05 11.26 -2.34
C ASN A 73 -30.32 12.49 -1.76
N SER A 74 -29.08 12.78 -2.19
CA SER A 74 -28.41 14.06 -1.85
C SER A 74 -29.03 15.23 -2.64
N GLY A 75 -30.30 15.52 -2.32
CA GLY A 75 -31.05 16.65 -2.85
C GLY A 75 -30.39 17.98 -2.49
N PHE A 76 -30.51 18.93 -3.42
CA PHE A 76 -30.14 20.34 -3.33
C PHE A 76 -30.64 20.97 -2.01
N TYR A 77 -29.79 21.03 -0.99
CA TYR A 77 -30.07 21.83 0.22
C TYR A 77 -29.26 23.12 0.19
N GLU A 78 -29.93 24.21 0.59
CA GLU A 78 -29.43 25.57 0.58
C GLU A 78 -28.11 25.73 1.36
N ASP A 79 -27.22 26.48 0.72
CA ASP A 79 -25.81 26.55 0.99
C ASP A 79 -25.50 27.47 2.18
N ASN A 80 -25.62 26.94 3.40
CA ASN A 80 -25.33 27.68 4.62
C ASN A 80 -23.81 27.91 4.79
N LYS A 81 -23.37 29.16 4.95
CA LYS A 81 -21.94 29.53 5.10
C LYS A 81 -21.23 28.76 6.23
N GLU A 82 -21.94 28.44 7.30
CA GLU A 82 -21.40 27.66 8.44
C GLU A 82 -21.16 26.19 8.06
N GLN A 83 -21.98 25.63 7.18
CA GLN A 83 -21.80 24.30 6.62
C GLN A 83 -20.59 24.25 5.68
N ARG A 84 -20.29 25.33 4.93
CA ARG A 84 -19.06 25.45 4.13
C ARG A 84 -17.80 25.47 4.99
N PHE A 85 -17.81 26.14 6.13
CA PHE A 85 -16.62 26.18 7.01
C PHE A 85 -16.38 24.81 7.67
N ASN A 86 -17.45 24.14 8.12
CA ASN A 86 -17.36 22.79 8.67
C ASN A 86 -16.99 21.75 7.60
N SER A 87 -17.44 21.90 6.35
CA SER A 87 -17.03 21.03 5.25
C SER A 87 -15.57 21.26 4.88
N MET A 88 -15.09 22.51 4.87
CA MET A 88 -13.69 22.83 4.60
C MET A 88 -12.78 22.30 5.73
N LYS A 89 -13.18 22.42 7.00
CA LYS A 89 -12.44 21.84 8.13
C LYS A 89 -12.40 20.31 8.07
N LYS A 90 -13.53 19.65 7.75
CA LYS A 90 -13.57 18.20 7.52
C LYS A 90 -12.72 17.78 6.33
N PHE A 91 -12.71 18.58 5.25
CA PHE A 91 -11.87 18.35 4.08
C PHE A 91 -10.38 18.48 4.43
N ILE A 92 -9.97 19.54 5.11
CA ILE A 92 -8.57 19.75 5.53
C ILE A 92 -8.14 18.64 6.49
N ILE A 93 -8.98 18.26 7.46
CA ILE A 93 -8.69 17.13 8.34
C ILE A 93 -8.60 15.83 7.54
N SER A 94 -9.51 15.58 6.62
CA SER A 94 -9.48 14.40 5.75
C SER A 94 -8.30 14.41 4.77
N PHE A 95 -7.82 15.58 4.37
CA PHE A 95 -6.72 15.81 3.46
C PHE A 95 -5.37 15.64 4.17
N ILE A 96 -5.21 16.21 5.36
CA ILE A 96 -4.04 16.02 6.23
C ILE A 96 -3.99 14.56 6.72
N LEU A 97 -5.14 13.96 7.04
CA LEU A 97 -5.25 12.53 7.36
C LEU A 97 -5.27 11.64 6.13
N ASN A 98 -5.18 12.20 4.91
CA ASN A 98 -5.01 11.40 3.72
C ASN A 98 -3.60 10.85 3.76
N LYS A 99 -3.49 9.61 4.25
CA LYS A 99 -2.24 8.87 4.46
C LYS A 99 -1.30 9.01 3.26
N SER A 100 -1.85 9.06 2.04
CA SER A 100 -1.12 9.14 0.79
C SER A 100 -0.44 10.49 0.55
N PHE A 101 -1.08 11.60 0.91
CA PHE A 101 -0.48 12.93 0.78
C PHE A 101 0.63 13.13 1.82
N PHE A 102 0.36 12.76 3.07
CA PHE A 102 1.36 12.82 4.14
C PHE A 102 2.60 11.97 3.80
N LEU A 103 2.38 10.74 3.30
CA LEU A 103 3.43 9.87 2.80
C LEU A 103 4.23 10.53 1.67
N TYR A 104 3.57 11.16 0.69
CA TYR A 104 4.24 11.86 -0.40
C TYR A 104 5.15 12.99 0.09
N VAL A 105 4.62 13.86 0.98
CA VAL A 105 5.40 14.98 1.54
C VAL A 105 6.64 14.49 2.27
N ILE A 106 6.52 13.40 3.04
CA ILE A 106 7.64 12.82 3.76
C ILE A 106 8.67 12.20 2.81
N PHE A 107 8.23 11.53 1.75
CA PHE A 107 9.15 10.97 0.76
C PHE A 107 9.95 12.08 0.05
N ILE A 108 9.31 13.19 -0.31
CA ILE A 108 10.01 14.35 -0.88
C ILE A 108 11.00 14.94 0.14
N ALA A 109 10.58 15.13 1.39
CA ALA A 109 11.48 15.63 2.44
C ALA A 109 12.68 14.69 2.64
N GLN A 110 12.45 13.37 2.63
CA GLN A 110 13.49 12.34 2.70
C GLN A 110 14.48 12.45 1.54
N GLN A 111 14.00 12.61 0.32
CA GLN A 111 14.87 12.74 -0.86
C GLN A 111 15.68 14.04 -0.82
N ILE A 112 15.10 15.14 -0.36
CA ILE A 112 15.83 16.41 -0.17
C ILE A 112 16.97 16.20 0.83
N LEU A 113 16.73 15.54 1.97
CA LEU A 113 17.80 15.25 2.94
C LEU A 113 18.90 14.35 2.34
N ILE A 114 18.51 13.35 1.54
CA ILE A 114 19.48 12.50 0.84
C ILE A 114 20.33 13.33 -0.13
N VAL A 115 19.71 14.22 -0.90
CA VAL A 115 20.44 15.10 -1.84
C VAL A 115 21.40 16.04 -1.08
N ILE A 116 20.97 16.64 0.04
CA ILE A 116 21.84 17.48 0.87
C ILE A 116 23.04 16.67 1.39
N TYR A 117 22.79 15.46 1.89
CA TYR A 117 23.86 14.56 2.38
C TYR A 117 24.83 14.13 1.27
N LEU A 118 24.34 13.89 0.06
CA LEU A 118 25.17 13.54 -1.09
C LEU A 118 25.97 14.74 -1.62
N CYS A 119 25.46 15.96 -1.46
CA CYS A 119 26.20 17.19 -1.77
C CYS A 119 27.31 17.46 -0.75
N ASP A 120 27.01 17.35 0.54
CA ASP A 120 27.97 17.55 1.62
C ASP A 120 27.65 16.62 2.80
N ASN A 121 28.50 15.61 2.98
CA ASN A 121 28.36 14.60 4.03
C ASN A 121 28.74 15.13 5.43
N THR A 122 29.29 16.35 5.54
CA THR A 122 29.62 16.96 6.83
C THR A 122 28.43 17.65 7.47
N LEU A 123 27.46 18.10 6.66
CA LEU A 123 26.25 18.79 7.14
C LEU A 123 25.27 17.86 7.85
N LEU A 124 25.14 16.63 7.35
CA LEU A 124 24.18 15.65 7.86
C LEU A 124 24.86 14.35 8.23
N LYS A 125 24.54 13.83 9.41
CA LYS A 125 24.96 12.47 9.81
C LYS A 125 23.99 11.44 9.22
N PRO A 126 24.45 10.22 8.90
CA PRO A 126 23.60 9.20 8.27
C PRO A 126 22.29 8.90 9.01
N TYR A 127 22.28 8.94 10.35
CA TYR A 127 21.06 8.70 11.12
C TYR A 127 20.02 9.82 10.99
N GLN A 128 20.42 11.05 10.62
CA GLN A 128 19.49 12.16 10.40
C GLN A 128 18.68 11.95 9.12
N LEU A 129 19.21 11.17 8.17
CA LEU A 129 18.45 10.71 7.02
C LEU A 129 17.28 9.81 7.42
N ALA A 130 17.29 9.18 8.60
CA ALA A 130 16.17 8.35 9.04
C ALA A 130 14.96 9.16 9.51
N ILE A 131 15.15 10.45 9.83
CA ILE A 131 14.18 11.24 10.60
C ILE A 131 12.82 11.32 9.90
N PRO A 132 12.70 11.69 8.61
CA PRO A 132 11.39 11.79 7.95
C PRO A 132 10.63 10.46 7.98
N TYR A 133 11.32 9.35 7.70
CA TYR A 133 10.72 8.02 7.74
C TYR A 133 10.27 7.60 9.15
N ILE A 134 11.11 7.85 10.18
CA ILE A 134 10.75 7.54 11.57
C ILE A 134 9.54 8.36 12.00
N VAL A 135 9.51 9.66 11.68
CA VAL A 135 8.36 10.54 11.95
C VAL A 135 7.10 9.99 11.29
N TYR A 136 7.18 9.54 10.04
CA TYR A 136 6.07 8.92 9.34
C TYR A 136 5.52 7.67 10.05
N GLU A 137 6.39 6.73 10.40
CA GLU A 137 5.97 5.49 11.06
C GLU A 137 5.38 5.77 12.46
N VAL A 138 5.97 6.71 13.21
CA VAL A 138 5.45 7.12 14.53
C VAL A 138 4.07 7.78 14.41
N VAL A 139 3.88 8.68 13.43
CA VAL A 139 2.57 9.30 13.19
C VAL A 139 1.53 8.25 12.76
N LEU A 140 1.89 7.32 11.88
CA LEU A 140 1.00 6.24 11.48
C LEU A 140 0.64 5.30 12.64
N LEU A 141 1.62 4.98 13.49
CA LEU A 141 1.41 4.19 14.68
C LEU A 141 0.45 4.91 15.63
N GLY A 142 0.68 6.19 15.90
CA GLY A 142 -0.20 7.01 16.74
C GLY A 142 -1.63 7.11 16.21
N VAL A 143 -1.80 7.37 14.90
CA VAL A 143 -3.12 7.39 14.25
C VAL A 143 -3.79 6.01 14.30
N GLY A 144 -3.02 4.93 14.13
CA GLY A 144 -3.50 3.57 14.25
C GLY A 144 -4.00 3.26 15.65
N ILE A 145 -3.20 3.54 16.68
CA ILE A 145 -3.56 3.37 18.09
C ILE A 145 -4.82 4.18 18.42
N TYR A 146 -4.90 5.44 17.99
CA TYR A 146 -6.06 6.30 18.23
C TYR A 146 -7.33 5.76 17.58
N LYS A 147 -7.27 5.28 16.32
CA LYS A 147 -8.41 4.68 15.64
C LYS A 147 -8.86 3.39 16.33
N THR A 148 -7.92 2.54 16.70
CA THR A 148 -8.20 1.31 17.45
C THR A 148 -8.83 1.64 18.80
N TYR A 149 -8.34 2.65 19.51
CA TYR A 149 -8.92 3.12 20.77
C TYR A 149 -10.37 3.61 20.59
N ILE A 150 -10.65 4.45 19.59
CA ILE A 150 -12.02 4.91 19.30
C ILE A 150 -12.93 3.74 18.95
N TYR A 151 -12.44 2.79 18.16
CA TYR A 151 -13.19 1.58 17.80
C TYR A 151 -13.61 0.80 19.06
N PHE A 152 -12.67 0.51 19.94
CA PHE A 152 -12.96 -0.18 21.20
C PHE A 152 -13.84 0.64 22.16
N LYS A 153 -13.73 1.97 22.14
CA LYS A 153 -14.55 2.86 22.97
C LYS A 153 -16.02 2.92 22.53
N ASN A 154 -16.25 2.95 21.22
CA ASN A 154 -17.58 3.16 20.65
C ASN A 154 -18.31 1.85 20.27
N ARG A 155 -17.66 0.69 20.37
CA ARG A 155 -18.26 -0.59 20.01
C ARG A 155 -19.37 -0.98 21.00
N LYS A 156 -20.47 -1.52 20.48
CA LYS A 156 -21.48 -2.23 21.28
C LYS A 156 -20.98 -3.67 21.48
N GLU A 157 -21.04 -4.18 22.71
CA GLU A 157 -20.50 -5.52 23.04
C GLU A 157 -21.13 -6.66 22.24
N SER A 158 -22.38 -6.50 21.79
CA SER A 158 -23.12 -7.51 21.03
C SER A 158 -22.77 -7.59 19.54
N ALA A 159 -22.06 -6.59 18.99
CA ALA A 159 -21.79 -6.50 17.55
C ALA A 159 -20.35 -6.90 17.17
N ALA A 160 -19.49 -7.22 18.14
CA ALA A 160 -18.11 -7.59 17.86
C ALA A 160 -18.01 -9.07 17.44
N PRO A 161 -17.17 -9.42 16.46
CA PRO A 161 -16.87 -10.82 16.14
C PRO A 161 -16.26 -11.51 17.36
N VAL A 162 -16.58 -12.81 17.54
CA VAL A 162 -16.24 -13.59 18.74
C VAL A 162 -14.73 -13.54 19.04
N GLU A 163 -13.90 -13.57 18.00
CA GLU A 163 -12.43 -13.47 18.11
C GLU A 163 -11.97 -12.14 18.75
N GLU A 164 -12.57 -11.00 18.35
CA GLU A 164 -12.24 -9.68 18.90
C GLU A 164 -12.79 -9.45 20.30
N ARG A 165 -13.76 -10.27 20.72
CA ARG A 165 -14.34 -10.20 22.06
C ARG A 165 -13.44 -10.87 23.09
N ASN A 166 -12.85 -12.00 22.72
CA ASN A 166 -12.12 -12.85 23.66
C ASN A 166 -10.66 -12.39 23.87
N GLU A 167 -10.01 -11.80 22.86
CA GLU A 167 -8.57 -11.51 22.93
C GLU A 167 -8.16 -10.15 22.33
N PRO A 168 -8.53 -9.01 22.97
CA PRO A 168 -8.21 -7.68 22.45
C PRO A 168 -6.68 -7.43 22.33
N HIS A 169 -5.88 -8.06 23.18
CA HIS A 169 -4.43 -7.95 23.14
C HIS A 169 -3.83 -8.58 21.87
N HIS A 170 -4.34 -9.72 21.43
CA HIS A 170 -3.88 -10.38 20.20
C HIS A 170 -4.19 -9.50 18.97
N PHE A 171 -5.35 -8.84 18.95
CA PHE A 171 -5.70 -7.91 17.87
C PHE A 171 -4.73 -6.71 17.80
N ILE A 172 -4.42 -6.09 18.94
CA ILE A 172 -3.49 -4.96 19.03
C ILE A 172 -2.09 -5.38 18.57
N ILE A 173 -1.56 -6.48 19.10
CA ILE A 173 -0.23 -7.00 18.73
C ILE A 173 -0.18 -7.30 17.24
N ARG A 174 -1.17 -8.02 16.69
CA ARG A 174 -1.23 -8.37 15.26
C ARG A 174 -1.26 -7.13 14.35
N THR A 175 -1.88 -6.06 14.81
CA THR A 175 -2.01 -4.81 14.04
C THR A 175 -0.71 -4.02 14.03
N PHE A 176 -0.04 -3.89 15.17
CA PHE A 176 1.10 -2.98 15.32
C PHE A 176 2.47 -3.63 15.18
N ILE A 177 2.57 -4.96 15.28
CA ILE A 177 3.85 -5.68 15.15
C ILE A 177 4.57 -5.34 13.84
N ILE A 178 3.84 -5.26 12.72
CA ILE A 178 4.41 -4.92 11.41
C ILE A 178 5.03 -3.51 11.39
N GLN A 179 4.45 -2.54 12.11
CA GLN A 179 4.98 -1.18 12.22
C GLN A 179 6.23 -1.15 13.09
N ILE A 180 6.20 -1.85 14.24
CA ILE A 180 7.35 -1.94 15.15
C ILE A 180 8.57 -2.54 14.43
N TYR A 181 8.38 -3.66 13.71
CA TYR A 181 9.46 -4.29 12.94
C TYR A 181 10.05 -3.35 11.88
N ARG A 182 9.24 -2.52 11.22
CA ARG A 182 9.72 -1.53 10.24
C ARG A 182 10.53 -0.41 10.88
N ILE A 183 10.09 0.10 12.03
CA ILE A 183 10.84 1.11 12.80
C ILE A 183 12.20 0.55 13.22
N ILE A 184 12.22 -0.67 13.79
CA ILE A 184 13.46 -1.34 14.19
C ILE A 184 14.37 -1.54 12.98
N GLN A 185 13.85 -2.10 11.88
CA GLN A 185 14.60 -2.34 10.65
C GLN A 185 15.29 -1.08 10.14
N MET A 186 14.55 0.03 10.04
CA MET A 186 15.09 1.27 9.49
C MET A 186 16.11 1.91 10.44
N THR A 187 15.86 1.83 11.75
CA THR A 187 16.83 2.27 12.76
C THR A 187 18.15 1.50 12.63
N LEU A 188 18.09 0.17 12.49
CA LEU A 188 19.28 -0.67 12.30
C LEU A 188 20.01 -0.37 10.99
N ILE A 189 19.28 -0.14 9.88
CA ILE A 189 19.88 0.24 8.59
C ILE A 189 20.67 1.54 8.75
N PHE A 190 20.06 2.59 9.27
CA PHE A 190 20.71 3.90 9.37
C PHE A 190 21.85 3.95 10.39
N LEU A 191 21.72 3.22 11.52
CA LEU A 191 22.82 3.04 12.47
C LEU A 191 24.01 2.33 11.79
N ASN A 192 23.74 1.31 10.96
CA ASN A 192 24.82 0.56 10.32
C ASN A 192 25.51 1.35 9.20
N ILE A 193 24.78 2.22 8.49
CA ILE A 193 25.39 3.11 7.48
C ILE A 193 26.50 3.96 8.14
N GLY A 194 26.25 4.49 9.34
CA GLY A 194 27.23 5.31 10.06
C GLY A 194 28.34 4.50 10.72
N LEU A 195 27.99 3.43 11.45
CA LEU A 195 28.91 2.75 12.36
C LEU A 195 29.51 1.45 11.82
N ASN A 196 28.93 0.86 10.77
CA ASN A 196 29.28 -0.46 10.24
C ASN A 196 29.39 -1.54 11.33
N PHE A 197 28.50 -1.52 12.32
CA PHE A 197 28.61 -2.35 13.53
C PHE A 197 28.23 -3.82 13.29
N ALA A 198 27.50 -4.14 12.22
CA ALA A 198 27.03 -5.48 11.92
C ALA A 198 27.02 -5.79 10.41
N SER A 199 26.98 -7.08 10.07
CA SER A 199 26.77 -7.50 8.68
C SER A 199 25.35 -7.20 8.23
N TRP A 200 25.18 -6.90 6.93
CA TRP A 200 23.87 -6.62 6.35
C TRP A 200 22.85 -7.74 6.59
N ALA A 201 23.30 -9.00 6.58
CA ALA A 201 22.44 -10.15 6.89
C ALA A 201 21.79 -10.05 8.29
N VAL A 202 22.53 -9.58 9.30
CA VAL A 202 22.02 -9.40 10.67
C VAL A 202 21.03 -8.23 10.72
N ILE A 203 21.33 -7.15 10.02
CA ILE A 203 20.47 -5.96 9.98
C ILE A 203 19.11 -6.24 9.34
N PHE A 204 19.03 -7.20 8.40
CA PHE A 204 17.77 -7.60 7.75
C PHE A 204 16.95 -8.64 8.50
N ILE A 205 17.39 -9.11 9.67
CA ILE A 205 16.63 -10.06 10.49
C ILE A 205 15.16 -9.61 10.70
N PRO A 206 14.86 -8.34 11.06
CA PRO A 206 13.48 -7.89 11.19
C PRO A 206 12.67 -8.03 9.90
N SER A 207 13.26 -7.79 8.73
CA SER A 207 12.59 -7.94 7.44
C SER A 207 12.32 -9.41 7.10
N TYR A 208 13.26 -10.31 7.41
CA TYR A 208 13.07 -11.75 7.22
C TYR A 208 11.94 -12.28 8.12
N LEU A 209 11.93 -11.88 9.39
CA LEU A 209 10.87 -12.22 10.32
C LEU A 209 9.52 -11.65 9.86
N LEU A 210 9.49 -10.41 9.36
CA LEU A 210 8.28 -9.81 8.82
C LEU A 210 7.73 -10.60 7.62
N ALA A 211 8.60 -11.03 6.71
CA ALA A 211 8.21 -11.84 5.57
C ALA A 211 7.58 -13.17 6.02
N ILE A 212 8.17 -13.83 7.01
CA ILE A 212 7.63 -15.06 7.62
C ILE A 212 6.26 -14.81 8.27
N ILE A 213 6.11 -13.73 9.04
CA ILE A 213 4.84 -13.37 9.68
C ILE A 213 3.74 -13.14 8.63
N ILE A 214 4.06 -12.39 7.57
CA ILE A 214 3.12 -12.12 6.47
C ILE A 214 2.76 -13.42 5.73
N PHE A 215 3.75 -14.28 5.50
CA PHE A 215 3.54 -15.58 4.87
C PHE A 215 2.60 -16.46 5.70
N ILE A 216 2.87 -16.65 6.99
CA ILE A 216 2.00 -17.41 7.89
C ILE A 216 0.59 -16.81 7.90
N ARG A 217 0.48 -15.49 7.98
CA ARG A 217 -0.82 -14.79 7.96
C ARG A 217 -1.59 -15.08 6.67
N LEU A 218 -0.93 -15.03 5.51
CA LEU A 218 -1.55 -15.33 4.23
C LEU A 218 -2.05 -16.78 4.16
N PHE A 219 -1.29 -17.74 4.68
CA PHE A 219 -1.69 -19.15 4.76
C PHE A 219 -2.89 -19.39 5.69
N CYS A 220 -3.02 -18.59 6.75
CA CYS A 220 -4.14 -18.68 7.68
C CYS A 220 -5.37 -17.87 7.25
N THR A 221 -5.29 -17.03 6.21
CA THR A 221 -6.42 -16.20 5.75
C THR A 221 -7.15 -16.90 4.60
N GLU A 222 -8.45 -16.64 4.43
CA GLU A 222 -9.30 -17.27 3.41
C GLU A 222 -8.66 -17.35 2.01
N PRO A 223 -8.86 -18.47 1.29
CA PRO A 223 -8.11 -18.81 0.07
C PRO A 223 -8.32 -17.83 -1.09
N ASN A 224 -9.45 -17.12 -1.13
CA ASN A 224 -9.77 -16.20 -2.22
C ASN A 224 -9.07 -14.84 -2.06
N LEU A 225 -9.01 -14.29 -0.85
CA LEU A 225 -8.31 -13.04 -0.57
C LEU A 225 -6.79 -13.23 -0.64
N ALA A 226 -6.30 -14.39 -0.18
CA ALA A 226 -4.89 -14.74 -0.19
C ALA A 226 -4.28 -14.69 -1.59
N LYS A 227 -4.98 -15.16 -2.64
CA LYS A 227 -4.46 -15.18 -4.02
C LYS A 227 -4.17 -13.79 -4.57
N THR A 228 -5.06 -12.82 -4.35
CA THR A 228 -4.87 -11.44 -4.84
C THR A 228 -3.77 -10.72 -4.08
N TYR A 229 -3.70 -10.88 -2.75
CA TYR A 229 -2.63 -10.28 -1.96
C TYR A 229 -1.27 -10.90 -2.27
N LEU A 230 -1.20 -12.23 -2.47
CA LEU A 230 0.05 -12.93 -2.77
C LEU A 230 0.64 -12.46 -4.11
N LEU A 231 -0.22 -12.17 -5.11
CA LEU A 231 0.19 -11.62 -6.40
C LEU A 231 0.84 -10.23 -6.30
N PHE A 232 0.40 -9.37 -5.38
CA PHE A 232 0.92 -8.00 -5.23
C PHE A 232 2.03 -7.88 -4.18
N VAL A 233 1.92 -8.62 -3.09
CA VAL A 233 2.84 -8.57 -1.96
C VAL A 233 4.15 -9.25 -2.30
N ILE A 234 4.14 -10.39 -3.01
CA ILE A 234 5.39 -11.09 -3.37
C ILE A 234 6.32 -10.20 -4.22
N PRO A 235 5.87 -9.60 -5.35
CA PRO A 235 6.72 -8.71 -6.11
C PRO A 235 7.20 -7.52 -5.28
N PHE A 236 6.32 -6.91 -4.48
CA PHE A 236 6.69 -5.74 -3.69
C PHE A 236 7.73 -6.05 -2.60
N LEU A 237 7.58 -7.18 -1.90
CA LEU A 237 8.41 -7.53 -0.75
C LEU A 237 9.73 -8.20 -1.16
N PHE A 238 9.74 -8.96 -2.26
CA PHE A 238 10.95 -9.61 -2.77
C PHE A 238 11.71 -8.79 -3.81
N ILE A 239 11.05 -7.85 -4.50
CA ILE A 239 11.69 -7.05 -5.55
C ILE A 239 11.93 -5.63 -5.04
N TYR A 240 10.87 -4.88 -4.73
CA TYR A 240 11.01 -3.45 -4.43
C TYR A 240 11.79 -3.18 -3.14
N TYR A 241 11.52 -3.92 -2.06
CA TYR A 241 12.17 -3.69 -0.77
C TYR A 241 13.68 -4.01 -0.81
N PRO A 242 14.13 -5.16 -1.33
CA PRO A 242 15.56 -5.42 -1.51
C PRO A 242 16.21 -4.43 -2.47
N THR A 243 15.52 -4.00 -3.53
CA THR A 243 16.04 -2.99 -4.47
C THR A 243 16.39 -1.68 -3.77
N LEU A 244 15.45 -1.12 -3.02
CA LEU A 244 15.60 0.16 -2.36
C LEU A 244 16.73 0.11 -1.34
N ILE A 245 16.88 -1.03 -0.69
CA ILE A 245 17.87 -1.23 0.34
C ILE A 245 19.24 -1.51 -0.27
N PHE A 246 19.34 -2.36 -1.29
CA PHE A 246 20.58 -2.56 -2.04
C PHE A 246 21.05 -1.26 -2.70
N LEU A 247 20.13 -0.40 -3.16
CA LEU A 247 20.45 0.95 -3.63
C LEU A 247 21.12 1.79 -2.54
N VAL A 248 20.54 1.82 -1.33
CA VAL A 248 21.10 2.56 -0.18
C VAL A 248 22.46 1.99 0.25
N ILE A 249 22.58 0.66 0.35
CA ILE A 249 23.84 -0.03 0.67
C ILE A 249 24.91 0.29 -0.38
N TYR A 250 24.52 0.32 -1.65
CA TYR A 250 25.42 0.58 -2.77
C TYR A 250 25.88 2.05 -2.84
N LEU A 251 24.96 3.00 -2.62
CA LEU A 251 25.28 4.42 -2.54
C LEU A 251 26.33 4.70 -1.46
N CYS A 252 26.34 3.91 -0.38
CA CYS A 252 27.23 4.15 0.75
C CYS A 252 28.63 3.50 0.66
N LYS A 253 28.88 2.43 -0.13
CA LYS A 253 30.21 1.77 -0.02
C LYS A 253 30.74 0.86 -1.13
N TYR A 254 29.92 0.33 -2.06
CA TYR A 254 30.37 -0.77 -2.94
C TYR A 254 30.85 -0.35 -4.34
N SER A 255 31.73 -1.14 -4.95
CA SER A 255 32.33 -0.92 -6.28
C SER A 255 31.31 -0.98 -7.44
N TYR A 256 31.61 -0.25 -8.52
CA TYR A 256 30.85 -0.08 -9.77
C TYR A 256 30.19 -1.35 -10.34
N ALA A 257 30.83 -2.52 -10.18
CA ALA A 257 30.38 -3.80 -10.76
C ALA A 257 28.93 -4.20 -10.41
N PHE A 258 28.41 -3.77 -9.26
CA PHE A 258 27.07 -4.17 -8.80
C PHE A 258 25.91 -3.48 -9.53
N ILE A 259 26.06 -2.24 -10.02
CA ILE A 259 24.97 -1.63 -10.81
C ILE A 259 24.89 -2.25 -12.22
N ILE A 260 26.04 -2.59 -12.81
CA ILE A 260 26.05 -3.32 -14.10
C ILE A 260 25.29 -4.64 -13.97
N THR A 261 25.36 -5.33 -12.82
CA THR A 261 24.61 -6.58 -12.62
C THR A 261 23.15 -6.35 -12.24
N CYS A 262 22.82 -5.26 -11.53
CA CYS A 262 21.43 -4.96 -11.17
C CYS A 262 20.58 -4.44 -12.34
N ILE A 263 21.11 -3.60 -13.24
CA ILE A 263 20.33 -3.03 -14.36
C ILE A 263 19.69 -4.13 -15.23
N PRO A 264 20.42 -5.16 -15.70
CA PRO A 264 19.84 -6.27 -16.45
C PRO A 264 18.75 -7.01 -15.67
N VAL A 265 18.94 -7.18 -14.35
CA VAL A 265 17.93 -7.80 -13.49
C VAL A 265 16.67 -6.94 -13.43
N PHE A 266 16.78 -5.61 -13.31
CA PHE A 266 15.63 -4.71 -13.37
C PHE A 266 14.91 -4.75 -14.71
N VAL A 267 15.65 -4.77 -15.81
CA VAL A 267 15.08 -4.83 -17.16
C VAL A 267 14.34 -6.14 -17.36
N ILE A 268 14.94 -7.28 -16.99
CA ILE A 268 14.31 -8.60 -17.09
C ILE A 268 13.08 -8.65 -16.16
N MET A 269 13.17 -8.14 -14.94
CA MET A 269 12.04 -8.08 -14.00
C MET A 269 10.89 -7.21 -14.51
N ALA A 270 11.20 -6.05 -15.10
CA ALA A 270 10.20 -5.16 -15.71
C ALA A 270 9.47 -5.85 -16.87
N ILE A 271 10.22 -6.52 -17.74
CA ILE A 271 9.66 -7.30 -18.86
C ILE A 271 8.80 -8.44 -18.31
N CYS A 272 9.27 -9.21 -17.32
CA CYS A 272 8.51 -10.27 -16.70
C CYS A 272 7.20 -9.76 -16.09
N ILE A 273 7.23 -8.68 -15.31
CA ILE A 273 6.01 -8.08 -14.72
C ILE A 273 5.04 -7.64 -15.82
N CYS A 274 5.54 -7.04 -16.90
CA CYS A 274 4.72 -6.63 -18.04
C CYS A 274 4.06 -7.84 -18.71
N CYS A 275 4.84 -8.89 -18.99
CA CYS A 275 4.36 -10.14 -19.58
C CYS A 275 3.38 -10.89 -18.68
N PHE A 276 3.66 -11.00 -17.37
CA PHE A 276 2.74 -11.61 -16.40
C PHE A 276 1.43 -10.85 -16.32
N SER A 277 1.47 -9.52 -16.38
CA SER A 277 0.26 -8.68 -16.38
C SER A 277 -0.59 -8.91 -17.63
N CYS A 278 0.03 -8.99 -18.81
CA CYS A 278 -0.66 -9.31 -20.07
C CYS A 278 -1.26 -10.73 -20.04
N CYS A 279 -0.52 -11.72 -19.54
CA CYS A 279 -0.98 -13.11 -19.46
C CYS A 279 -2.11 -13.29 -18.45
N LEU A 280 -2.06 -12.62 -17.29
CA LEU A 280 -3.13 -12.65 -16.27
C LEU A 280 -4.44 -12.05 -16.79
N CYS A 281 -4.38 -11.01 -17.61
CA CYS A 281 -5.57 -10.46 -18.26
C CYS A 281 -6.22 -11.44 -19.23
N SER A 282 -5.41 -12.13 -20.04
CA SER A 282 -5.90 -13.15 -20.96
C SER A 282 -6.54 -14.33 -20.20
N PHE A 283 -5.94 -14.76 -19.10
CA PHE A 283 -6.43 -15.89 -18.30
C PHE A 283 -7.76 -15.60 -17.60
N ASN A 284 -7.99 -14.37 -17.13
CA ASN A 284 -9.27 -13.99 -16.51
C ASN A 284 -10.40 -13.75 -17.53
N GLN A 285 -10.06 -13.58 -18.81
CA GLN A 285 -11.08 -13.38 -19.86
C GLN A 285 -11.73 -14.70 -20.26
N SER A 286 -10.99 -15.81 -20.27
CA SER A 286 -11.51 -17.13 -20.66
C SER A 286 -12.44 -17.75 -19.61
N SER A 287 -12.31 -17.38 -18.33
CA SER A 287 -13.24 -17.82 -17.28
C SER A 287 -14.56 -17.04 -17.26
N PHE A 288 -14.62 -15.87 -17.93
CA PHE A 288 -15.83 -15.04 -18.02
C PHE A 288 -16.66 -15.28 -19.28
N VAL A 289 -16.11 -15.98 -20.28
CA VAL A 289 -16.84 -16.31 -21.51
C VAL A 289 -17.43 -17.73 -21.39
N GLY A 290 -18.70 -17.80 -21.01
CA GLY A 290 -19.64 -18.43 -21.93
C GLY A 290 -20.49 -19.63 -21.50
N ASN A 291 -20.48 -20.12 -20.24
CA ASN A 291 -21.24 -21.36 -19.94
C ASN A 291 -22.29 -21.34 -18.80
N GLN A 292 -22.63 -20.21 -18.18
CA GLN A 292 -23.66 -20.21 -17.10
C GLN A 292 -24.67 -19.06 -17.08
N ILE A 293 -24.90 -18.35 -18.20
CA ILE A 293 -26.06 -17.45 -18.31
C ILE A 293 -26.83 -17.72 -19.60
N SER A 294 -27.21 -18.98 -19.81
CA SER A 294 -28.51 -19.30 -20.37
C SER A 294 -29.38 -19.80 -19.22
N VAL A 295 -29.76 -18.87 -18.32
CA VAL A 295 -30.93 -19.11 -17.46
C VAL A 295 -32.12 -19.10 -18.41
N ASN A 296 -32.52 -20.31 -18.81
CA ASN A 296 -33.76 -20.52 -19.51
C ASN A 296 -34.87 -20.06 -18.54
N LEU A 297 -35.37 -18.85 -18.76
CA LEU A 297 -36.55 -18.31 -18.06
C LEU A 297 -37.79 -19.06 -18.57
N SER A 298 -37.90 -20.32 -18.19
CA SER A 298 -39.14 -21.07 -18.24
C SER A 298 -39.58 -21.33 -16.81
N ASN A 299 -40.39 -20.41 -16.30
CA ASN A 299 -41.42 -20.60 -15.27
C ASN A 299 -41.23 -21.79 -14.33
N THR A 300 -40.66 -21.56 -13.14
CA THR A 300 -41.33 -21.79 -11.85
C THR A 300 -40.43 -21.35 -10.69
N SER A 301 -40.97 -20.42 -9.89
CA SER A 301 -40.71 -20.16 -8.47
C SER A 301 -39.68 -21.05 -7.74
N ASN A 302 -38.54 -20.45 -7.40
CA ASN A 302 -38.02 -20.33 -6.03
C ASN A 302 -36.73 -19.51 -6.06
N SER A 303 -36.84 -18.23 -5.72
CA SER A 303 -35.72 -17.30 -5.66
C SER A 303 -34.84 -17.63 -4.45
N TYR A 304 -33.65 -18.18 -4.69
CA TYR A 304 -32.61 -18.25 -3.68
C TYR A 304 -32.12 -16.83 -3.37
N ILE A 305 -32.44 -16.35 -2.18
CA ILE A 305 -31.95 -15.08 -1.65
C ILE A 305 -30.56 -15.36 -1.06
N PRO A 306 -29.48 -14.71 -1.54
CA PRO A 306 -28.16 -14.87 -0.95
C PRO A 306 -28.16 -14.37 0.50
N GLU A 307 -27.60 -15.17 1.42
CA GLU A 307 -27.62 -14.96 2.89
C GLU A 307 -27.12 -13.58 3.32
N GLU A 308 -26.24 -12.93 2.55
CA GLU A 308 -25.72 -11.60 2.86
C GLU A 308 -26.78 -10.49 2.81
N LYS A 309 -27.92 -10.72 2.15
CA LYS A 309 -29.06 -9.79 2.13
C LYS A 309 -30.13 -10.09 3.20
N GLN A 310 -30.01 -11.18 3.97
CA GLN A 310 -31.03 -11.53 4.96
C GLN A 310 -30.89 -10.75 6.28
N ILE A 311 -29.81 -10.01 6.50
CA ILE A 311 -29.55 -9.35 7.79
C ILE A 311 -30.16 -7.94 7.87
N GLU A 312 -30.50 -7.29 6.74
CA GLU A 312 -31.04 -5.92 6.77
C GLU A 312 -32.58 -5.82 6.84
N SER A 313 -33.33 -6.92 6.73
CA SER A 313 -34.81 -6.86 6.76
C SER A 313 -35.44 -7.10 8.14
N PHE A 314 -34.66 -7.25 9.21
CA PHE A 314 -35.20 -7.51 10.55
C PHE A 314 -35.43 -6.23 11.37
N ASN A 315 -36.36 -5.38 10.91
CA ASN A 315 -37.24 -4.54 11.75
C ASN A 315 -38.15 -3.69 10.84
N THR A 316 -39.48 -3.78 10.85
CA THR A 316 -40.36 -3.36 11.95
C THR A 316 -41.81 -3.67 11.54
N ASN A 317 -42.61 -4.15 12.49
CA ASN A 317 -44.09 -4.17 12.49
C ASN A 317 -44.81 -5.11 11.51
N SER A 318 -44.83 -6.40 11.82
CA SER A 318 -46.07 -7.20 11.69
C SER A 318 -45.95 -8.48 12.49
N VAL A 319 -46.78 -8.62 13.52
CA VAL A 319 -47.09 -9.89 14.17
C VAL A 319 -47.70 -10.79 13.09
N ASN A 320 -46.98 -11.81 12.66
CA ASN A 320 -47.57 -12.97 11.99
C ASN A 320 -46.78 -14.19 12.48
N GLU A 321 -47.44 -14.99 13.31
CA GLU A 321 -46.99 -16.32 13.69
C GLU A 321 -46.83 -17.17 12.43
N VAL A 322 -45.63 -17.72 12.24
CA VAL A 322 -45.39 -18.78 11.25
C VAL A 322 -45.24 -20.07 12.03
N GLU A 323 -46.31 -20.85 12.06
CA GLU A 323 -46.36 -22.20 12.61
C GLU A 323 -45.65 -23.15 11.62
N ILE A 324 -44.47 -23.64 12.00
CA ILE A 324 -43.74 -24.64 11.21
C ILE A 324 -44.17 -26.02 11.71
N ASN A 325 -45.07 -26.67 10.97
CA ASN A 325 -45.38 -28.07 11.18
C ASN A 325 -44.30 -28.93 10.53
N ILE A 326 -43.57 -29.68 11.35
CA ILE A 326 -42.61 -30.69 10.90
C ILE A 326 -43.35 -32.03 10.99
N GLN A 327 -43.55 -32.69 9.85
CA GLN A 327 -43.90 -34.11 9.76
C GLN A 327 -42.64 -34.95 9.58
#